data_AF-A0A2V9S9L7-F1
#
_entry.id   AF-A0A2V9S9L7-F1
#
_cell.length_a   1.000
_cell.length_b   1.000
_cell.length_c   1.000
_cell.angle_alpha   90.00
_cell.angle_beta   90.00
_cell.angle_gamma   90.00
#
_symmetry.space_group_name_H-M   'P 1'
#
loop_
_entity.id
_entity.type
_entity.pdbx_description
1 polymer ?
#
loop_
_entity_poly.entity_id
_entity_poly.type
_entity_poly.pdbx_seq_one_letter_code
_entity_poly.pdbx_strand_id
1 'polypeptide(L)'
;MATSNFQVNVPPGFSNPDPQNLSDTEKSAARVMGLSEEQFRQSKVELFRADERRRERGYELGKEVEKILKDLGAGYRLTSITWNSNTLSWRLEIETPQAQQNVVLAWDLVDQVLDSMTHSELQRLRNMVWFGLGRRDLIFEKHE
;
A
#
# COMPACT_ATOMS: atom_id res chain seq x y z
N MET A 1 22.76 -3.80 -4.54
CA MET A 1 21.35 -3.34 -4.49
C MET A 1 20.98 -3.19 -3.04
N ALA A 2 20.60 -1.99 -2.57
CA ALA A 2 20.15 -1.82 -1.19
C ALA A 2 18.81 -2.55 -1.02
N THR A 3 18.78 -3.58 -0.18
CA THR A 3 17.53 -4.22 0.23
C THR A 3 16.72 -3.20 1.01
N SER A 4 15.58 -2.78 0.45
CA SER A 4 14.63 -1.94 1.17
C SER A 4 14.14 -2.71 2.42
N ASN A 5 14.31 -2.12 3.60
CA ASN A 5 14.07 -2.79 4.89
C ASN A 5 12.66 -2.54 5.45
N PHE A 6 11.65 -2.35 4.59
CA PHE A 6 10.26 -2.18 4.99
C PHE A 6 9.42 -3.40 4.60
N GLN A 7 8.32 -3.62 5.31
CA GLN A 7 7.37 -4.72 5.03
C GLN A 7 6.16 -4.21 4.25
N VAL A 8 5.65 -5.00 3.32
CA VAL A 8 4.39 -4.73 2.61
C VAL A 8 3.35 -5.75 3.05
N ASN A 9 2.28 -5.27 3.67
CA ASN A 9 1.20 -6.07 4.23
C ASN A 9 -0.07 -5.87 3.41
N VAL A 10 -0.48 -6.92 2.70
CA VAL A 10 -1.79 -6.98 2.04
C VAL A 10 -2.57 -8.12 2.70
N PRO A 11 -3.55 -7.81 3.57
CA PRO A 11 -4.34 -8.82 4.25
C PRO A 11 -5.02 -9.75 3.23
N PRO A 12 -4.95 -11.08 3.41
CA PRO A 12 -5.58 -12.00 2.48
C PRO A 12 -7.10 -11.87 2.56
N GLY A 13 -7.76 -11.87 1.39
CA GLY A 13 -9.22 -11.85 1.32
C GLY A 13 -9.90 -13.19 1.65
N PHE A 14 -9.12 -14.27 1.81
CA PHE A 14 -9.63 -15.63 2.02
C PHE A 14 -8.94 -16.36 3.16
N SER A 15 -9.65 -17.33 3.73
CA SER A 15 -9.20 -18.12 4.87
C SER A 15 -8.13 -19.15 4.53
N ASN A 16 -8.15 -19.72 3.33
CA ASN A 16 -7.14 -20.68 2.87
C ASN A 16 -6.15 -20.02 1.89
N PRO A 17 -4.84 -20.03 2.18
CA PRO A 17 -3.81 -19.42 1.34
C PRO A 17 -3.60 -20.13 -0.01
N ASP A 18 -4.15 -21.33 -0.21
CA ASP A 18 -4.09 -22.04 -1.49
C ASP A 18 -5.23 -21.57 -2.42
N PRO A 19 -4.92 -20.90 -3.55
CA PRO A 19 -5.94 -20.42 -4.49
C PRO A 19 -6.70 -21.54 -5.22
N GLN A 20 -6.17 -22.76 -5.27
CA GLN A 20 -6.79 -23.90 -5.95
C GLN A 20 -7.72 -24.70 -5.03
N ASN A 21 -7.47 -24.67 -3.72
CA ASN A 21 -8.24 -25.43 -2.75
C ASN A 21 -9.21 -24.55 -1.96
N LEU A 22 -10.46 -24.99 -1.85
CA LEU A 22 -11.47 -24.33 -1.03
C LEU A 22 -11.51 -24.97 0.37
N SER A 23 -11.45 -24.14 1.42
CA SER A 23 -11.75 -24.59 2.78
C SER A 23 -13.24 -24.93 2.91
N ASP A 24 -13.63 -25.64 3.98
CA ASP A 24 -15.04 -25.94 4.22
C ASP A 24 -15.88 -24.67 4.46
N THR A 25 -15.27 -23.64 5.06
CA THR A 25 -15.85 -22.30 5.18
C THR A 25 -16.09 -21.67 3.81
N GLU A 26 -15.12 -21.76 2.90
CA GLU A 26 -15.22 -21.21 1.53
C GLU A 26 -16.24 -21.97 0.68
N LYS A 27 -16.30 -23.31 0.78
CA LYS A 27 -17.35 -24.11 0.13
C LYS A 27 -18.74 -23.74 0.63
N SER A 28 -18.87 -23.51 1.93
CA SER A 28 -20.14 -23.07 2.53
C SER A 28 -20.53 -21.67 2.04
N ALA A 29 -19.57 -20.75 1.95
CA ALA A 29 -19.78 -19.41 1.39
C ALA A 29 -20.21 -19.48 -0.09
N ALA A 30 -19.58 -20.32 -0.91
CA ALA A 30 -19.96 -20.52 -2.30
C ALA A 30 -21.43 -20.92 -2.44
N ARG A 31 -21.90 -21.87 -1.62
CA ARG A 31 -23.30 -22.31 -1.59
C ARG A 31 -24.26 -21.18 -1.19
N VAL A 32 -23.91 -20.42 -0.16
CA VAL A 32 -24.72 -19.27 0.31
C VAL A 32 -24.83 -18.19 -0.77
N MET A 33 -23.76 -17.98 -1.53
CA MET A 33 -23.72 -17.02 -2.64
C MET A 33 -24.34 -17.57 -3.94
N GLY A 34 -24.82 -18.82 -3.97
CA GLY A 34 -25.37 -19.46 -5.16
C GLY A 34 -24.35 -19.73 -6.26
N LEU A 35 -23.06 -19.78 -5.92
CA LEU A 35 -21.96 -20.05 -6.85
C LEU A 35 -21.60 -21.55 -6.83
N SER A 36 -21.20 -22.07 -7.99
CA SER A 36 -20.52 -23.38 -8.02
C SER A 36 -19.14 -23.28 -7.37
N GLU A 37 -18.61 -24.40 -6.88
CA GLU A 37 -17.24 -24.44 -6.33
C GLU A 37 -16.21 -23.99 -7.37
N GLU A 38 -16.44 -24.28 -8.65
CA GLU A 38 -15.55 -23.84 -9.74
C GLU A 38 -15.60 -22.32 -9.93
N GLN A 39 -16.79 -21.72 -9.94
CA GLN A 39 -16.93 -20.25 -10.01
C GLN A 39 -16.28 -19.57 -8.81
N PHE A 40 -16.47 -20.13 -7.61
CA PHE A 40 -15.85 -19.60 -6.41
C PHE A 40 -14.32 -19.72 -6.45
N ARG A 41 -13.78 -20.84 -6.95
CA ARG A 41 -12.33 -21.03 -7.14
C ARG A 41 -11.77 -20.02 -8.14
N GLN A 42 -12.46 -19.75 -9.24
CA GLN A 42 -12.05 -18.73 -10.21
C GLN A 42 -11.97 -17.34 -9.56
N SER A 43 -13.02 -16.92 -8.85
CA SER A 43 -13.03 -15.66 -8.09
C SER A 43 -11.90 -15.61 -7.05
N LYS A 44 -11.61 -16.73 -6.38
CA LYS A 44 -10.49 -16.85 -5.44
C LYS A 44 -9.16 -16.59 -6.14
N VAL A 45 -8.89 -17.28 -7.26
CA VAL A 45 -7.67 -17.09 -8.05
C VAL A 45 -7.50 -15.65 -8.52
N GLU A 46 -8.59 -15.01 -8.98
CA GLU A 46 -8.55 -13.61 -9.43
C GLU A 46 -8.19 -12.65 -8.29
N LEU A 47 -8.76 -12.86 -7.10
CA LEU A 47 -8.41 -12.04 -5.93
C LEU A 47 -6.96 -12.27 -5.49
N PHE A 48 -6.47 -13.51 -5.52
CA PHE A 48 -5.07 -13.81 -5.21
C PHE A 48 -4.11 -13.03 -6.12
N ARG A 49 -4.38 -13.03 -7.42
CA ARG A 49 -3.61 -12.24 -8.38
C ARG A 49 -3.74 -10.74 -8.13
N ALA A 50 -4.91 -10.27 -7.72
CA ALA A 50 -5.11 -8.86 -7.35
C ALA A 50 -4.30 -8.50 -6.09
N ASP A 51 -4.24 -9.38 -5.09
CA ASP A 51 -3.45 -9.18 -3.88
C ASP A 51 -1.95 -9.21 -4.16
N GLU A 52 -1.47 -10.07 -5.07
CA GLU A 52 -0.10 -10.06 -5.56
C GLU A 52 0.25 -8.73 -6.22
N ARG A 53 -0.57 -8.25 -7.17
CA ARG A 53 -0.38 -6.92 -7.79
C ARG A 53 -0.37 -5.81 -6.75
N ARG A 54 -1.24 -5.86 -5.74
CA ARG A 54 -1.22 -4.90 -4.62
C ARG A 54 0.09 -4.97 -3.85
N ARG A 55 0.62 -6.16 -3.55
CA ARG A 55 1.92 -6.27 -2.86
C ARG A 55 3.05 -5.65 -3.68
N GLU A 56 3.11 -5.95 -4.98
CA GLU A 56 4.08 -5.33 -5.90
C GLU A 56 3.94 -3.81 -5.88
N ARG A 57 2.71 -3.31 -5.95
CA ARG A 57 2.42 -1.87 -5.86
C ARG A 57 2.86 -1.24 -4.55
N GLY A 58 2.63 -1.93 -3.44
CA GLY A 58 3.11 -1.49 -2.13
C GLY A 58 4.65 -1.42 -2.08
N TYR A 59 5.36 -2.33 -2.76
CA TYR A 59 6.81 -2.25 -2.88
C TYR A 59 7.28 -1.07 -3.74
N GLU A 60 6.59 -0.77 -4.84
CA GLU A 60 6.86 0.41 -5.66
C GLU A 60 6.66 1.70 -4.87
N LEU A 61 5.51 1.83 -4.19
CA LEU A 61 5.21 2.95 -3.32
C LEU A 61 6.31 3.13 -2.26
N GLY A 62 6.71 2.06 -1.59
CA GLY A 62 7.70 2.14 -0.52
C GLY A 62 9.09 2.55 -0.99
N LYS A 63 9.47 2.17 -2.23
CA LYS A 63 10.73 2.65 -2.83
C LYS A 63 10.69 4.16 -3.05
N GLU A 64 9.60 4.71 -3.55
CA GLU A 64 9.48 6.15 -3.76
C GLU A 64 9.39 6.92 -2.43
N VAL A 65 8.65 6.40 -1.45
CA VAL A 65 8.57 6.98 -0.10
C VAL A 65 9.95 6.99 0.57
N GLU A 66 10.72 5.92 0.50
CA GLU A 66 12.09 5.88 1.03
C GLU A 66 13.00 6.95 0.41
N LYS A 67 12.85 7.26 -0.89
CA LYS A 67 13.60 8.37 -1.51
C LYS A 67 13.16 9.71 -0.92
N ILE A 68 11.85 9.92 -0.79
CA ILE A 68 11.27 11.14 -0.19
C ILE A 68 11.75 11.34 1.26
N LEU A 69 11.83 10.26 2.04
CA LEU A 69 12.26 10.33 3.44
C LEU A 69 13.75 10.64 3.59
N LYS A 70 14.59 10.21 2.65
CA LYS A 70 16.02 10.56 2.65
C LYS A 70 16.24 12.07 2.53
N ASP A 71 15.38 12.78 1.81
CA ASP A 71 15.46 14.23 1.66
C ASP A 71 15.14 14.98 2.96
N LEU A 72 14.46 14.34 3.93
CA LEU A 72 14.17 14.91 5.25
C LEU A 72 15.33 14.78 6.25
N GLY A 73 16.34 13.99 5.92
CA GLY A 73 17.53 13.77 6.74
C GLY A 73 17.46 12.53 7.63
N ALA A 74 18.46 12.40 8.52
CA ALA A 74 18.62 11.23 9.37
C ALA A 74 17.45 11.05 10.35
N GLY A 75 17.09 9.79 10.61
CA GLY A 75 16.03 9.42 11.56
C GLY A 75 14.62 9.30 10.96
N TYR A 76 14.46 9.55 9.66
CA TYR A 76 13.24 9.21 8.93
C TYR A 76 13.41 7.87 8.19
N ARG A 77 12.49 6.93 8.43
CA ARG A 77 12.53 5.61 7.79
C ARG A 77 11.13 5.02 7.64
N LEU A 78 10.86 4.40 6.49
CA LEU A 78 9.64 3.62 6.31
C LEU A 78 9.81 2.24 6.98
N THR A 79 8.88 1.86 7.86
CA THR A 79 8.91 0.57 8.55
C THR A 79 7.95 -0.42 7.89
N SER A 80 6.74 0.01 7.57
CA SER A 80 5.75 -0.84 6.90
C SER A 80 4.79 -0.07 6.01
N ILE A 81 4.22 -0.78 5.04
CA ILE A 81 3.14 -0.34 4.17
C ILE A 81 2.02 -1.36 4.30
N THR A 82 0.82 -0.89 4.59
CA THR A 82 -0.35 -1.76 4.75
C THR A 82 -1.48 -1.32 3.83
N TRP A 83 -2.00 -2.26 3.04
CA TRP A 83 -3.23 -2.06 2.28
C TRP A 83 -4.44 -2.18 3.20
N ASN A 84 -5.34 -1.19 3.15
CA ASN A 84 -6.64 -1.25 3.80
C ASN A 84 -7.74 -1.32 2.74
N SER A 85 -8.36 -2.50 2.60
CA SER A 85 -9.44 -2.74 1.64
C SER A 85 -10.75 -2.04 2.02
N ASN A 86 -10.99 -1.74 3.30
CA ASN A 86 -12.22 -1.10 3.75
C ASN A 86 -12.26 0.39 3.37
N THR A 87 -11.11 1.05 3.43
CA THR A 87 -10.98 2.48 3.12
C THR A 87 -10.32 2.74 1.77
N LEU A 88 -9.94 1.68 1.04
CA LEU A 88 -9.20 1.74 -0.22
C LEU A 88 -7.99 2.69 -0.11
N SER A 89 -7.09 2.38 0.82
CA SER A 89 -5.97 3.28 1.14
C SER A 89 -4.72 2.51 1.54
N TRP A 90 -3.57 3.13 1.31
CA TRP A 90 -2.27 2.70 1.82
C TRP A 90 -1.98 3.41 3.14
N ARG A 91 -1.71 2.64 4.20
CA ARG A 91 -1.13 3.17 5.45
C ARG A 91 0.38 2.95 5.43
N LEU A 92 1.13 4.03 5.54
CA LEU A 92 2.58 4.05 5.70
C LEU A 92 2.90 4.23 7.19
N GLU A 93 3.69 3.34 7.75
CA GLU A 93 4.26 3.50 9.08
C GLU A 93 5.68 4.02 8.95
N ILE A 94 5.94 5.20 9.50
CA ILE A 94 7.18 5.93 9.31
C ILE A 94 7.79 6.23 10.68
N GLU A 95 8.98 5.74 10.91
CA GLU A 95 9.81 6.16 12.03
C GLU A 95 10.31 7.57 11.77
N THR A 96 10.17 8.45 12.76
CA THR A 96 10.67 9.83 12.74
C THR A 96 11.56 10.04 13.97
N PRO A 97 12.38 11.11 14.03
CA PRO A 97 13.21 11.40 15.19
C PRO A 97 12.41 11.56 16.51
N GLN A 98 11.11 11.89 16.42
CA GLN A 98 10.26 12.10 17.58
C GLN A 98 9.49 10.84 17.99
N ALA A 99 8.92 10.12 17.02
CA ALA A 99 8.09 8.94 17.24
C ALA A 99 7.77 8.21 15.93
N GLN A 100 7.13 7.05 16.02
CA GLN A 100 6.48 6.43 14.88
C GLN A 100 5.20 7.21 14.50
N GLN A 101 5.03 7.48 13.21
CA GLN A 101 3.86 8.18 12.65
C GLN A 101 3.21 7.37 11.53
N ASN A 102 1.91 7.58 11.35
CA ASN A 102 1.13 6.95 10.30
C ASN A 102 0.71 7.99 9.25
N VAL A 103 1.01 7.70 7.98
CA VAL A 103 0.52 8.49 6.84
C VAL A 103 -0.44 7.62 6.05
N VAL A 104 -1.63 8.13 5.76
CA VAL A 104 -2.65 7.42 4.97
C VAL A 104 -2.79 8.09 3.61
N LEU A 105 -2.62 7.31 2.55
CA LEU A 105 -2.73 7.76 1.16
C LEU A 105 -3.86 7.02 0.46
N ALA A 106 -4.72 7.74 -0.27
CA ALA A 106 -5.77 7.14 -1.07
C ALA A 106 -5.18 6.32 -2.23
N TRP A 107 -5.78 5.16 -2.52
CA TRP A 107 -5.24 4.21 -3.49
C TRP A 107 -5.18 4.76 -4.93
N ASP A 108 -6.21 5.50 -5.33
CA ASP A 108 -6.36 6.09 -6.66
C ASP A 108 -5.27 7.13 -6.93
N LEU A 109 -4.93 7.94 -5.92
CA LEU A 109 -3.84 8.91 -6.01
C LEU A 109 -2.49 8.22 -6.09
N VAL A 110 -2.29 7.16 -5.30
CA VAL A 110 -1.06 6.36 -5.37
C VAL A 110 -0.91 5.72 -6.74
N ASP A 111 -1.98 5.14 -7.28
CA ASP A 111 -1.93 4.49 -8.58
C ASP A 111 -1.68 5.49 -9.70
N GLN A 112 -2.33 6.65 -9.68
CA GLN A 112 -2.06 7.73 -10.63
C GLN A 112 -0.58 8.15 -10.62
N VAL A 113 0.00 8.28 -9.43
CA VAL A 113 1.41 8.66 -9.30
C VAL A 113 2.32 7.59 -9.88
N LEU A 114 2.12 6.34 -9.46
CA LEU A 114 3.00 5.24 -9.81
C LEU A 114 2.82 4.75 -11.26
N ASP A 115 1.67 4.99 -11.88
CA ASP A 115 1.47 4.72 -13.32
C ASP A 115 2.12 5.78 -14.20
N SER A 116 2.00 7.05 -13.82
CA SER A 116 2.53 8.15 -14.63
C SER A 116 4.04 8.34 -14.46
N MET A 117 4.53 8.15 -13.23
CA MET A 117 5.92 8.40 -12.80
C MET A 117 6.48 9.76 -13.27
N THR A 118 5.60 10.72 -13.51
CA THR A 118 6.01 12.06 -13.93
C THR A 118 6.61 12.82 -12.77
N HIS A 119 7.49 13.79 -13.06
CA HIS A 119 8.07 14.61 -12.02
C HIS A 119 7.00 15.31 -11.15
N SER A 120 5.94 15.83 -11.77
CA SER A 120 4.84 16.49 -11.06
C SER A 120 4.10 15.54 -10.10
N GLU A 121 3.83 14.31 -10.52
CA GLU A 121 3.14 13.35 -9.65
C GLU A 121 4.05 12.82 -8.53
N LEU A 122 5.34 12.65 -8.78
CA LEU A 122 6.30 12.33 -7.72
C LEU A 122 6.43 13.48 -6.70
N GLN A 123 6.41 14.74 -7.16
CA GLN A 123 6.32 15.91 -6.28
C GLN A 123 5.02 15.93 -5.47
N ARG A 124 3.89 15.55 -6.09
CA ARG A 124 2.61 15.42 -5.40
C ARG A 124 2.67 14.36 -4.30
N LEU A 125 3.24 13.18 -4.59
CA LEU A 125 3.46 12.13 -3.59
C LEU A 125 4.33 12.62 -2.43
N ARG A 126 5.43 13.30 -2.73
CA ARG A 126 6.30 13.93 -1.73
C ARG A 126 5.50 14.85 -0.80
N ASN A 127 4.73 15.76 -1.39
CA ASN A 127 3.94 16.72 -0.62
C ASN A 127 2.85 16.03 0.23
N MET A 128 2.21 14.97 -0.28
CA MET A 128 1.26 14.17 0.52
C MET A 128 1.93 13.50 1.72
N VAL A 129 3.11 12.90 1.51
CA VAL A 129 3.88 12.27 2.60
C VAL A 129 4.30 13.30 3.64
N TRP A 130 4.88 14.43 3.22
CA TRP A 130 5.28 15.50 4.13
C TRP A 130 4.09 16.10 4.87
N PHE A 131 2.95 16.27 4.22
CA PHE A 131 1.73 16.75 4.85
C PHE A 131 1.26 15.78 5.95
N GLY A 132 1.27 14.48 5.64
CA GLY A 132 0.94 13.43 6.61
C GLY A 132 1.88 13.40 7.82
N LEU A 133 3.16 13.73 7.62
CA LEU A 133 4.16 13.87 8.69
C LEU A 133 4.10 15.21 9.44
N GLY A 134 3.14 16.08 9.10
CA GLY A 134 3.02 17.41 9.70
C GLY A 134 4.09 18.41 9.23
N ARG A 135 4.90 18.08 8.22
CA ARG A 135 5.99 18.92 7.67
C ARG A 135 5.49 19.92 6.63
N ARG A 136 4.40 20.63 6.96
CA ARG A 136 3.77 21.63 6.07
C ARG A 136 4.71 22.80 5.78
N ASP A 137 5.65 23.07 6.68
CA ASP A 137 6.73 24.04 6.54
C ASP A 137 7.57 23.83 5.27
N LEU A 138 7.71 22.57 4.82
CA LEU A 138 8.50 22.22 3.64
C LEU A 138 7.70 22.20 2.34
N ILE A 139 6.36 22.29 2.42
CA ILE A 139 5.48 22.22 1.24
C ILE A 139 5.30 23.60 0.62
N PHE A 140 5.23 24.62 1.48
CA PHE A 140 5.14 26.01 1.05
C PHE A 140 6.50 26.65 1.29
N GLU A 141 7.35 26.70 0.26
CA GLU A 141 8.43 27.68 0.27
C GLU A 141 7.79 29.06 0.47
N LYS A 142 8.10 29.72 1.59
CA LYS A 142 7.82 31.14 1.70
C LYS A 142 8.61 31.83 0.59
N HIS A 143 7.93 32.26 -0.45
CA HIS A 143 8.41 33.38 -1.24
C HIS A 143 8.45 34.58 -0.30
N GLU A 144 9.62 34.85 0.27
CA GLU A 144 9.99 36.20 0.70
C GLU A 144 10.17 37.11 -0.53
#